data_AF-A0A7U9MUG7-F1
#
_entry.id   AF-A0A7U9MUG7-F1
#
_cell.length_a   1.000
_cell.length_b   1.000
_cell.length_c   1.000
_cell.angle_alpha   90.00
_cell.angle_beta   90.00
_cell.angle_gamma   90.00
#
_symmetry.space_group_name_H-M   'P 1'
#
loop_
_entity.id
_entity.type
_entity.pdbx_description
1 polymer ?
#
loop_
_entity_poly.entity_id
_entity_poly.type
_entity_poly.pdbx_seq_one_letter_code
_entity_poly.pdbx_strand_id
1 'polypeptide(L)'
;MSFSATTEQAKKLSVGDVAELQNAWYYDNVKATLASIKPDPDDPAQKKLLTFNVEGDVQAGQALSVSVGQRSSEYELVVPNSAIREDNNGKFILIVESKSSPLGNRYIATRVDVEVLASDDTHTAISAGLYGYEYVITTATKPVEAGKQVRLTD
;
A
#
# COMPACT_ATOMS: atom_id res chain seq x y z
N MET A 1 -14.87 1.91 -21.17
CA MET A 1 -13.43 1.62 -20.95
C MET A 1 -13.30 0.40 -20.04
N SER A 2 -12.28 -0.43 -20.18
CA SER A 2 -12.01 -1.52 -19.23
C SER A 2 -10.53 -1.81 -19.07
N PHE A 3 -10.13 -2.24 -17.87
CA PHE A 3 -8.78 -2.74 -17.60
C PHE A 3 -8.82 -3.84 -16.54
N SER A 4 -7.75 -4.62 -16.48
CA SER A 4 -7.61 -5.75 -15.57
C SER A 4 -6.94 -5.32 -14.27
N ALA A 5 -7.47 -5.79 -13.15
CA ALA A 5 -6.85 -5.66 -11.82
C ALA A 5 -6.71 -7.04 -11.19
N THR A 6 -5.84 -7.17 -10.19
CA THR A 6 -5.77 -8.42 -9.42
C THR A 6 -7.07 -8.64 -8.64
N THR A 7 -7.36 -9.89 -8.29
CA THR A 7 -8.54 -10.22 -7.49
C THR A 7 -8.52 -9.50 -6.13
N GLU A 8 -7.35 -9.35 -5.51
CA GLU A 8 -7.21 -8.62 -4.24
C GLU A 8 -7.47 -7.11 -4.39
N GLN A 9 -7.01 -6.49 -5.48
CA GLN A 9 -7.33 -5.09 -5.79
C GLN A 9 -8.83 -4.90 -6.03
N ALA A 10 -9.45 -5.79 -6.81
CA ALA A 10 -10.87 -5.70 -7.15
C ALA A 10 -11.79 -5.88 -5.92
N LYS A 11 -11.37 -6.63 -4.89
CA LYS A 11 -12.11 -6.74 -3.62
C LYS A 11 -12.21 -5.41 -2.86
N LYS A 12 -11.27 -4.49 -3.07
CA LYS A 12 -11.27 -3.17 -2.42
C LYS A 12 -12.18 -2.17 -3.13
N LEU A 13 -12.71 -2.53 -4.32
CA LEU A 13 -13.56 -1.70 -5.15
C LEU A 13 -15.02 -2.15 -5.09
N SER A 14 -15.93 -1.21 -5.34
CA SER A 14 -17.37 -1.45 -5.42
C SER A 14 -17.95 -0.86 -6.71
N VAL A 15 -18.94 -1.55 -7.29
CA VAL A 15 -19.69 -1.00 -8.42
C VAL A 15 -20.33 0.32 -7.98
N GLY A 16 -20.10 1.38 -8.77
CA GLY A 16 -20.45 2.75 -8.42
C GLY A 16 -19.27 3.63 -8.00
N ASP A 17 -18.09 3.05 -7.73
CA ASP A 17 -16.88 3.83 -7.40
C ASP A 17 -16.52 4.76 -8.55
N VAL A 18 -16.25 6.03 -8.22
CA VAL A 18 -15.82 7.04 -9.18
C VAL A 18 -14.30 6.95 -9.30
N ALA A 19 -13.80 6.85 -10.53
CA ALA A 19 -12.38 6.92 -10.82
C ALA A 19 -11.96 8.37 -11.08
N GLU A 20 -10.80 8.73 -10.56
CA GLU A 20 -10.14 10.01 -10.81
C GLU A 20 -9.37 9.94 -12.13
N LEU A 21 -9.54 10.96 -12.98
CA LEU A 21 -8.76 11.09 -14.20
C LEU A 21 -7.38 11.68 -13.87
N GLN A 22 -6.33 11.00 -14.32
CA GLN A 22 -5.02 11.62 -14.38
C GLN A 22 -5.05 12.75 -15.40
N ASN A 23 -4.54 13.92 -15.01
CA ASN A 23 -4.67 15.18 -15.76
C ASN A 23 -6.12 15.66 -15.93
N ALA A 24 -6.95 15.55 -14.89
CA ALA A 24 -8.32 16.07 -14.88
C ALA A 24 -8.45 17.53 -15.36
N TRP A 25 -7.41 18.36 -15.20
CA TRP A 25 -7.34 19.75 -15.70
C TRP A 25 -7.44 19.90 -17.23
N TYR A 26 -7.22 18.83 -17.99
CA TYR A 26 -7.34 18.81 -19.45
C TYR A 26 -8.75 18.42 -19.94
N TYR A 27 -9.62 17.96 -19.02
CA TYR A 27 -10.92 17.40 -19.36
C TYR A 27 -12.04 18.15 -18.64
N ASP A 28 -12.96 18.72 -19.40
CA ASP A 28 -14.16 19.34 -18.84
C ASP A 28 -15.24 18.27 -18.60
N ASN A 29 -15.66 18.13 -17.34
CA ASN A 29 -16.79 17.29 -16.91
C ASN A 29 -16.71 15.80 -17.29
N VAL A 30 -15.51 15.25 -17.45
CA VAL A 30 -15.36 13.81 -17.67
C VAL A 30 -15.45 13.06 -16.35
N LYS A 31 -16.32 12.06 -16.29
CA LYS A 31 -16.50 11.21 -15.12
C LYS A 31 -16.45 9.74 -15.53
N ALA A 32 -15.57 8.98 -14.89
CA ALA A 32 -15.50 7.54 -15.05
C ALA A 32 -16.06 6.86 -13.80
N THR A 33 -17.07 6.00 -13.96
CA THR A 33 -17.72 5.28 -12.85
C THR A 33 -17.62 3.78 -13.10
N LEU A 34 -17.21 3.02 -12.09
CA LEU A 34 -17.08 1.56 -12.17
C LEU A 34 -18.47 0.93 -12.33
N ALA A 35 -18.73 0.36 -13.50
CA ALA A 35 -20.03 -0.22 -13.87
C ALA A 35 -20.12 -1.72 -13.58
N SER A 36 -19.02 -2.46 -13.72
CA SER A 36 -19.01 -3.89 -13.39
C SER A 36 -17.61 -4.43 -13.10
N ILE A 37 -17.58 -5.48 -12.27
CA ILE A 37 -16.40 -6.27 -11.94
C ILE A 37 -16.69 -7.72 -12.35
N LYS A 38 -15.96 -8.26 -13.32
CA LYS A 38 -16.13 -9.64 -13.81
C LYS A 38 -14.81 -10.40 -13.83
N PRO A 39 -14.79 -11.75 -13.86
CA PRO A 39 -13.57 -12.51 -14.12
C PRO A 39 -12.92 -12.04 -15.43
N ASP A 40 -11.60 -11.88 -15.41
CA ASP A 40 -10.86 -11.51 -16.62
C ASP A 40 -10.90 -12.67 -17.64
N PRO A 41 -11.18 -12.44 -18.94
CA PRO A 41 -11.20 -13.51 -19.94
C PRO A 41 -9.86 -14.19 -20.15
N ASP A 42 -8.75 -13.47 -19.98
CA ASP A 42 -7.39 -13.97 -20.23
C ASP A 42 -6.80 -14.66 -18.98
N ASP A 43 -7.19 -14.19 -17.78
CA ASP A 43 -6.77 -14.77 -16.50
C ASP A 43 -7.89 -14.74 -15.46
N PRO A 44 -8.92 -15.60 -15.61
CA PRO A 44 -10.11 -15.56 -14.75
C PRO A 44 -9.83 -15.99 -13.30
N ALA A 45 -8.70 -16.67 -13.06
CA ALA A 45 -8.33 -17.19 -11.75
C ALA A 45 -7.67 -16.11 -10.87
N GLN A 46 -6.81 -15.27 -11.45
CA GLN A 46 -6.05 -14.27 -10.68
C GLN A 46 -6.54 -12.84 -10.90
N LYS A 47 -7.20 -12.54 -12.03
CA LYS A 47 -7.58 -11.18 -12.40
C LYS A 47 -9.09 -10.97 -12.54
N LYS A 48 -9.48 -9.72 -12.39
CA LYS A 48 -10.83 -9.22 -12.65
C LYS A 48 -10.78 -8.12 -13.70
N LEU A 49 -11.69 -8.19 -14.66
CA LEU A 49 -11.95 -7.13 -15.62
C LEU A 49 -12.86 -6.09 -14.97
N LEU A 50 -12.36 -4.87 -14.84
CA LEU A 50 -13.09 -3.71 -14.36
C LEU A 50 -13.62 -2.94 -15.58
N THR A 51 -14.93 -2.76 -15.67
CA THR A 51 -15.57 -1.99 -16.75
C THR A 51 -16.10 -0.68 -16.22
N PHE A 52 -15.70 0.43 -16.83
CA PHE A 52 -16.10 1.78 -16.46
C PHE A 52 -17.05 2.37 -17.49
N ASN A 53 -18.13 2.97 -17.01
CA ASN A 53 -18.95 3.90 -17.77
C ASN A 53 -18.26 5.27 -17.73
N VAL A 54 -18.01 5.86 -18.89
CA VAL A 54 -17.36 7.17 -18.99
C VAL A 54 -18.37 8.14 -19.58
N GLU A 55 -18.66 9.21 -18.86
CA GLU A 55 -19.57 10.28 -19.24
C GLU A 55 -18.77 11.58 -19.40
N GLY A 56 -19.24 12.50 -20.26
CA GLY A 56 -18.59 13.78 -20.52
C GLY A 56 -18.08 13.92 -21.95
N ASP A 57 -17.25 14.94 -22.18
CA ASP A 57 -16.68 15.25 -23.50
C ASP A 57 -15.47 14.35 -23.79
N VAL A 58 -15.74 13.10 -24.17
CA VAL A 58 -14.74 12.10 -24.54
C VAL A 58 -15.05 11.49 -25.88
N GLN A 59 -14.03 11.31 -26.71
CA GLN A 59 -14.17 10.65 -28.00
C GLN A 59 -13.84 9.16 -27.91
N ALA A 60 -14.55 8.34 -28.69
CA ALA A 60 -14.22 6.93 -28.82
C ALA A 60 -12.80 6.76 -29.40
N GLY A 61 -11.95 6.00 -28.72
CA GLY A 61 -10.54 5.81 -29.09
C GLY A 61 -9.56 6.73 -28.35
N GLN A 62 -10.05 7.68 -27.56
CA GLN A 62 -9.22 8.52 -26.70
C GLN A 62 -8.63 7.70 -25.54
N ALA A 63 -7.31 7.79 -25.37
CA ALA A 63 -6.64 7.20 -24.22
C ALA A 63 -6.87 8.09 -22.99
N LEU A 64 -7.42 7.51 -21.93
CA LEU A 64 -7.58 8.16 -20.64
C LEU A 64 -6.85 7.32 -19.60
N SER A 65 -6.08 7.99 -18.74
CA SER A 65 -5.47 7.35 -17.59
C SER A 65 -6.35 7.65 -16.37
N VAL A 66 -6.85 6.59 -15.73
CA VAL A 66 -7.76 6.71 -14.58
C VAL A 66 -7.20 5.97 -13.38
N SER A 67 -7.50 6.45 -12.18
CA SER A 67 -7.13 5.85 -10.91
C SER A 67 -8.40 5.68 -10.07
N VAL A 68 -8.63 4.49 -9.51
CA VAL A 68 -9.84 4.18 -8.74
C VAL A 68 -9.45 3.56 -7.41
N GLY A 69 -10.26 3.77 -6.38
CA GLY A 69 -10.02 3.19 -5.05
C GLY A 69 -9.02 3.96 -4.19
N GLN A 70 -8.63 5.18 -4.59
CA GLN A 70 -7.95 6.11 -3.69
C GLN A 70 -8.93 6.55 -2.61
N ARG A 71 -8.93 5.85 -1.47
CA ARG A 71 -9.43 6.43 -0.22
C ARG A 71 -8.36 7.39 0.27
N SER A 72 -8.53 8.68 0.00
CA SER A 72 -7.68 9.70 0.59
C SER A 72 -7.95 9.73 2.09
N SER A 73 -7.02 9.17 2.84
CA SER A 73 -6.93 9.33 4.28
C SER A 73 -5.48 9.66 4.55
N GLU A 74 -5.26 10.74 5.28
CA GLU A 74 -3.92 11.09 5.71
C GLU A 74 -3.52 10.14 6.84
N TYR A 75 -2.44 9.39 6.60
CA TYR A 75 -1.87 8.49 7.60
C TYR A 75 -0.52 9.05 8.02
N GLU A 76 -0.35 9.22 9.33
CA GLU A 76 0.89 9.75 9.91
C GLU A 76 2.07 8.80 9.73
N LEU A 77 1.83 7.49 9.87
CA LEU A 77 2.85 6.45 9.77
C LEU A 77 2.48 5.46 8.66
N VAL A 78 3.35 5.36 7.67
CA VAL A 78 3.25 4.39 6.57
C VAL A 78 4.56 3.64 6.45
N VAL A 79 4.49 2.31 6.47
CA VAL A 79 5.66 1.44 6.32
C VAL A 79 5.49 0.50 5.12
N PRO A 80 6.58 0.04 4.50
CA PRO A 80 6.50 -1.02 3.49
C PRO A 80 5.86 -2.28 4.07
N ASN A 81 5.06 -2.99 3.27
CA ASN A 81 4.38 -4.22 3.70
C ASN A 81 5.36 -5.28 4.23
N SER A 82 6.60 -5.31 3.70
CA SER A 82 7.66 -6.22 4.13
C SER A 82 8.16 -5.99 5.57
N ALA A 83 7.90 -4.82 6.16
CA ALA A 83 8.24 -4.52 7.54
C ALA A 83 7.25 -5.12 8.56
N ILE A 84 5.98 -5.34 8.14
CA ILE A 84 4.93 -5.86 9.01
C ILE A 84 5.18 -7.34 9.28
N ARG A 85 5.25 -7.70 10.56
CA ARG A 85 5.41 -9.07 11.05
C ARG A 85 4.23 -9.42 11.96
N GLU A 86 4.01 -10.70 12.17
CA GLU A 86 2.92 -11.20 13.01
C GLU A 86 3.43 -12.35 13.89
N ASP A 87 3.04 -12.32 15.16
CA ASP A 87 3.25 -13.41 16.08
C ASP A 87 2.00 -13.61 16.98
N ASN A 88 2.12 -14.45 18.00
CA ASN A 88 1.01 -14.76 18.90
C ASN A 88 0.44 -13.53 19.64
N ASN A 89 1.18 -12.42 19.70
CA ASN A 89 0.75 -11.18 20.36
C ASN A 89 0.16 -10.16 19.37
N GLY A 90 0.09 -10.49 18.08
CA GLY A 90 -0.47 -9.64 17.03
C GLY A 90 0.59 -9.12 16.05
N LYS A 91 0.23 -8.05 15.33
CA LYS A 91 1.12 -7.44 14.33
C LYS A 91 2.12 -6.48 14.97
N PHE A 92 3.34 -6.49 14.45
CA PHE A 92 4.43 -5.69 14.95
C PHE A 92 5.41 -5.33 13.83
N ILE A 93 6.27 -4.36 14.11
CA ILE A 93 7.46 -4.07 13.32
C ILE A 93 8.70 -4.19 14.18
N LEU A 94 9.87 -4.29 13.53
CA LEU A 94 11.16 -4.13 14.20
C LEU A 94 11.77 -2.80 13.79
N ILE A 95 12.04 -1.95 14.78
CA ILE A 95 12.83 -0.74 14.60
C ILE A 95 14.29 -0.96 15.00
N VAL A 96 15.17 -0.06 14.61
CA VAL A 96 16.57 -0.06 15.00
C VAL A 96 16.83 1.05 16.01
N GLU A 97 17.20 0.67 17.23
CA GLU A 97 17.65 1.60 18.25
C GLU A 97 19.19 1.66 18.28
N SER A 98 19.74 2.88 18.26
CA SER A 98 21.17 3.11 18.42
C SER A 98 21.54 3.25 19.91
N LYS A 99 22.49 2.44 20.37
CA LYS A 99 23.09 2.54 21.70
C LYS A 99 24.57 2.87 21.57
N SER A 100 24.96 4.04 22.08
CA SER A 100 26.35 4.46 22.08
C SER A 100 27.17 3.59 23.04
N SER A 101 28.36 3.19 22.61
CA SER A 101 29.34 2.49 23.44
C SER A 101 30.74 3.06 23.20
N PRO A 102 31.71 2.86 24.12
CA PRO A 102 33.08 3.34 23.94
C PRO A 102 33.76 2.84 22.66
N LEU A 103 33.24 1.76 22.05
CA LEU A 103 33.76 1.16 20.82
C LEU A 103 32.90 1.49 19.58
N GLY A 104 31.98 2.44 19.68
CA GLY A 104 31.06 2.84 18.61
C GLY A 104 29.60 2.50 18.89
N ASN A 105 28.72 2.84 17.94
CA ASN A 105 27.29 2.60 18.07
C ASN A 105 26.97 1.11 17.86
N ARG A 106 26.12 0.58 18.74
CA ARG A 106 25.49 -0.73 18.60
C ARG A 106 24.04 -0.53 18.23
N TYR A 107 23.60 -1.20 17.18
CA TYR A 107 22.22 -1.14 16.73
C TYR A 107 21.47 -2.37 17.24
N ILE A 108 20.36 -2.16 17.93
CA ILE A 108 19.54 -3.22 18.50
C ILE A 108 18.18 -3.21 17.81
N ALA A 109 17.70 -4.37 17.38
CA ALA A 109 16.35 -4.51 16.88
C ALA A 109 15.36 -4.47 18.05
N THR A 110 14.40 -3.56 18.01
CA THR A 110 13.38 -3.40 19.06
C THR A 110 12.00 -3.62 18.46
N ARG A 111 11.19 -4.44 19.13
CA ARG A 111 9.81 -4.69 18.73
C ARG A 111 8.95 -3.49 19.08
N VAL A 112 8.09 -3.11 18.13
CA VAL A 112 7.00 -2.17 18.37
C VAL A 112 5.71 -2.81 17.87
N ASP A 113 4.74 -2.97 18.76
CA ASP A 113 3.40 -3.43 18.39
C ASP A 113 2.70 -2.36 17.57
N VAL A 114 1.95 -2.79 16.54
CA VAL A 114 1.31 -1.88 15.59
C VAL A 114 -0.13 -2.28 15.32
N GLU A 115 -1.00 -1.29 15.19
CA GLU A 115 -2.35 -1.46 14.67
C GLU A 115 -2.34 -1.13 13.17
N VAL A 116 -2.96 -1.98 12.34
CA VAL A 116 -3.08 -1.73 10.91
C VAL A 116 -4.34 -0.91 10.64
N LEU A 117 -4.16 0.31 10.14
CA LEU A 117 -5.27 1.22 9.81
C LEU A 117 -5.76 0.99 8.38
N ALA A 118 -4.83 0.85 7.44
CA ALA A 118 -5.10 0.55 6.04
C ALA A 118 -3.88 -0.08 5.38
N SER A 119 -4.09 -0.79 4.26
CA SER A 119 -3.00 -1.42 3.52
C SER A 119 -3.30 -1.41 2.02
N ASP A 120 -2.32 -1.00 1.23
CA ASP A 120 -2.28 -1.16 -0.21
C ASP A 120 -1.32 -2.32 -0.58
N ASP A 121 -1.00 -2.46 -1.86
CA ASP A 121 -0.20 -3.59 -2.35
C ASP A 121 1.28 -3.50 -1.95
N THR A 122 1.75 -2.31 -1.58
CA THR A 122 3.16 -1.99 -1.33
C THR A 122 3.42 -1.48 0.10
N HIS A 123 2.44 -0.80 0.68
CA HIS A 123 2.56 -0.09 1.94
C HIS A 123 1.36 -0.33 2.85
N THR A 124 1.62 -0.24 4.15
CA THR A 124 0.62 -0.35 5.20
C THR A 124 0.70 0.89 6.08
N ALA A 125 -0.44 1.55 6.23
CA ALA A 125 -0.65 2.59 7.21
C ALA A 125 -0.88 1.96 8.58
N ILE A 126 -0.13 2.44 9.57
CA ILE A 126 -0.14 1.88 10.92
C ILE A 126 -0.39 2.96 11.97
N SER A 127 -0.90 2.55 13.13
CA SER A 127 -0.81 3.31 14.37
C SER A 127 0.19 2.60 15.30
N ALA A 128 1.15 3.35 15.81
CA ALA A 128 2.20 2.85 16.70
C ALA A 128 2.74 4.00 17.55
N GLY A 129 3.30 3.68 18.72
CA GLY A 129 4.01 4.64 19.57
C GLY A 129 5.39 4.99 19.03
N LEU A 130 5.45 5.65 17.87
CA LEU A 130 6.67 6.04 17.16
C LEU A 130 6.66 7.54 16.88
N TYR A 131 7.85 8.14 16.77
CA TYR A 131 8.01 9.55 16.44
C TYR A 131 8.12 9.80 14.92
N GLY A 132 8.26 8.75 14.10
CA GLY A 132 8.27 8.81 12.65
C GLY A 132 9.66 8.96 12.01
N TYR A 133 10.73 9.04 12.81
CA TYR A 133 12.11 9.09 12.33
C TYR A 133 12.89 7.79 12.58
N GLU A 134 12.25 6.79 13.17
CA GLU A 134 12.86 5.51 13.48
C GLU A 134 13.18 4.70 12.21
N TYR A 135 14.34 4.05 12.19
CA TYR A 135 14.68 3.12 11.13
C TYR A 135 13.91 1.81 11.29
N VAL A 136 13.10 1.47 10.30
CA VAL A 136 12.31 0.23 10.27
C VAL A 136 13.06 -0.86 9.49
N ILE A 137 13.12 -2.07 10.05
CA ILE A 137 13.74 -3.24 9.39
C ILE A 137 12.73 -3.84 8.40
N THR A 138 12.96 -3.59 7.10
CA THR A 138 12.13 -4.13 6.00
C THR A 138 12.64 -5.46 5.45
N THR A 139 13.95 -5.71 5.55
CA THR A 139 14.61 -6.96 5.09
C THR A 139 15.76 -7.33 6.02
N ALA A 140 16.14 -8.61 6.03
CA ALA A 140 17.30 -9.08 6.77
C ALA A 140 17.91 -10.31 6.10
N THR A 141 19.24 -10.43 6.14
CA THR A 141 19.98 -11.59 5.60
C THR A 141 19.92 -12.81 6.52
N LYS A 142 19.53 -12.63 7.78
CA LYS A 142 19.32 -13.67 8.79
C LYS A 142 18.05 -13.36 9.59
N PRO A 143 17.40 -14.35 10.22
CA PRO A 143 16.27 -14.10 11.10
C PRO A 143 16.63 -13.11 12.23
N VAL A 144 15.85 -12.05 12.37
CA VAL A 144 16.02 -11.00 13.40
C VAL A 144 14.81 -11.03 14.33
N GLU A 145 15.08 -11.00 15.62
CA GLU A 145 14.11 -10.90 16.71
C GLU A 145 14.44 -9.69 17.58
N ALA A 146 13.48 -9.27 18.40
CA ALA A 146 13.69 -8.20 19.37
C ALA A 146 14.87 -8.51 20.31
N GLY A 147 15.66 -7.49 20.63
CA GLY A 147 16.85 -7.58 21.45
C GLY A 147 18.11 -8.05 20.72
N LYS A 148 18.01 -8.53 19.48
CA LYS A 148 19.20 -8.92 18.71
C LYS A 148 19.97 -7.69 18.23
N GLN A 149 21.29 -7.76 18.31
CA GLN A 149 22.15 -6.77 17.70
C GLN A 149 22.12 -6.95 16.17
N VAL A 150 21.90 -5.85 15.47
CA VAL A 150 21.88 -5.78 14.01
C VAL A 150 23.02 -4.90 13.51
N ARG A 151 23.32 -5.01 12.23
CA ARG A 151 24.22 -4.12 11.52
C ARG A 151 23.44 -3.52 10.36
N LEU A 152 23.50 -2.21 10.23
CA LEU A 152 22.97 -1.53 9.05
C LEU A 152 23.90 -1.84 7.87
N THR A 153 23.30 -2.20 6.74
CA THR A 153 24.00 -2.29 5.46
C THR A 153 24.14 -0.88 4.91
N ASP A 154 25.35 -0.54 4.45
CA ASP A 154 25.62 0.71 3.74
C ASP A 154 24.93 0.76 2.37
#